data_AF-A0A256JAY8-F1
#
_entry.id   AF-A0A256JAY8-F1
#
_cell.length_a   1.000
_cell.length_b   1.000
_cell.length_c   1.000
_cell.angle_alpha   90.00
_cell.angle_beta   90.00
_cell.angle_gamma   90.00
#
_symmetry.space_group_name_H-M   'P 1'
#
loop_
_entity.id
_entity.type
_entity.pdbx_description
1 polymer ?
#
loop_
_entity_poly.entity_id
_entity_poly.type
_entity_poly.pdbx_seq_one_letter_code
_entity_poly.pdbx_strand_id
1 'polypeptide(L)'
;GGGGGEVEVPDFPRFGVGDLYGSEVARNLAREAFEESEYDYGFDGDVMVNPEGDQVEIDIYHSAASETNQLLAEFIAQELENNLGISVTPEAIDGTRFSNEYYSGDPEGGTDTVNGEEVEWSNPGPRNPGPRSVTSNEAWDMSVNFGLNTYPLNPLTNQTFFDGANANFNPVGYYPQFDVESLFEQARQATSRDEIRQAFVDIFANLAREQPYIMLTLGDDIIGYNPDLTGPIENFSNGWDLPAWHIDDPSVSGSYDTVTGASFNTLNPLYNNESGAGTAIERAIDPGYTFDENQEYFPLLYDMSTEDGEVWTFELRDNLQFSEPYGQVTAEDF
;
A
#
# COMPACT_ATOMS: atom_id res chain seq x y z
N GLY A 1 13.20 -20.61 -12.97
CA GLY A 1 13.50 -21.23 -11.67
C GLY A 1 14.99 -21.20 -11.35
N GLY A 2 15.43 -20.30 -10.47
CA GLY A 2 16.81 -20.20 -9.97
C GLY A 2 16.79 -20.21 -8.45
N GLY A 3 17.66 -21.02 -7.83
CA GLY A 3 17.70 -21.25 -6.39
C GLY A 3 17.99 -19.96 -5.63
N GLY A 4 17.04 -19.54 -4.80
CA GLY A 4 17.25 -18.46 -3.84
C GLY A 4 18.20 -18.96 -2.76
N GLY A 5 19.27 -18.19 -2.52
CA GLY A 5 19.99 -18.31 -1.26
C GLY A 5 19.00 -18.09 -0.12
N GLU A 6 19.13 -18.86 0.95
CA GLU A 6 18.34 -18.68 2.17
C GLU A 6 18.72 -17.31 2.75
N VAL A 7 17.93 -16.28 2.44
CA VAL A 7 18.09 -14.96 3.06
C VAL A 7 17.81 -15.17 4.55
N GLU A 8 18.78 -14.80 5.38
CA GLU A 8 18.65 -14.92 6.82
C GLU A 8 17.59 -13.93 7.27
N VAL A 9 16.38 -14.43 7.50
CA VAL A 9 15.28 -13.62 8.01
C VAL A 9 15.58 -13.40 9.50
N PRO A 10 15.84 -12.15 9.93
CA PRO A 10 16.06 -11.85 11.34
C PRO A 10 14.81 -12.23 12.14
N ASP A 11 14.98 -12.42 13.45
CA ASP A 11 13.83 -12.64 14.32
C ASP A 11 12.95 -11.39 14.28
N PHE A 12 11.85 -11.48 13.52
CA PHE A 12 10.90 -10.39 13.37
C PHE A 12 10.23 -10.14 14.71
N PRO A 13 10.12 -8.88 15.15
CA PRO A 13 9.37 -8.58 16.36
C PRO A 13 7.92 -9.05 16.17
N ARG A 14 7.46 -9.89 17.07
CA ARG A 14 6.08 -10.40 17.09
C ARG A 14 5.35 -9.67 18.21
N PHE A 15 4.11 -9.29 17.95
CA PHE A 15 3.25 -8.64 18.94
C PHE A 15 1.88 -9.29 18.90
N GLY A 16 1.18 -9.30 20.04
CA GLY A 16 -0.22 -9.73 20.10
C GLY A 16 -0.47 -11.20 19.76
N VAL A 17 0.54 -12.07 19.85
CA VAL A 17 0.41 -13.51 19.56
C VAL A 17 1.04 -14.37 20.66
N GLY A 18 0.38 -15.48 21.01
CA GLY A 18 0.87 -16.42 22.01
C GLY A 18 1.15 -15.73 23.36
N ASP A 19 2.36 -15.92 23.88
CA ASP A 19 2.78 -15.33 25.16
C ASP A 19 3.04 -13.81 25.07
N LEU A 20 2.92 -13.20 23.89
CA LEU A 20 3.07 -11.76 23.64
C LEU A 20 1.72 -11.03 23.54
N TYR A 21 0.63 -11.69 23.92
CA TYR A 21 -0.73 -11.16 23.95
C TYR A 21 -1.27 -11.06 25.38
N GLY A 22 -2.13 -10.08 25.62
CA GLY A 22 -2.89 -9.91 26.86
C GLY A 22 -2.42 -8.75 27.75
N SER A 23 -3.20 -8.50 28.79
CA SER A 23 -3.07 -7.32 29.65
C SER A 23 -1.73 -7.21 30.38
N GLU A 24 -1.14 -8.33 30.81
CA GLU A 24 0.15 -8.29 31.51
C GLU A 24 1.26 -7.77 30.60
N VAL A 25 1.38 -8.32 29.39
CA VAL A 25 2.38 -7.91 28.41
C VAL A 25 2.15 -6.46 27.97
N ALA A 26 0.91 -6.14 27.59
CA ALA A 26 0.58 -4.81 27.10
C ALA A 26 0.87 -3.71 28.15
N ARG A 27 0.50 -3.94 29.41
CA ARG A 27 0.74 -2.97 30.49
C ARG A 27 2.20 -2.91 30.92
N ASN A 28 2.97 -3.98 30.77
CA ASN A 28 4.42 -3.94 31.00
C ASN A 28 5.10 -3.06 29.95
N LEU A 29 4.77 -3.25 28.67
CA LEU A 29 5.26 -2.39 27.59
C LEU A 29 4.84 -0.93 27.79
N ALA A 30 3.60 -0.67 28.20
CA ALA A 30 3.15 0.68 28.52
C ALA A 30 3.96 1.31 29.66
N ARG A 31 4.27 0.56 30.72
CA ARG A 31 5.12 1.07 31.82
C ARG A 31 6.53 1.39 31.36
N GLU A 32 7.13 0.55 30.51
CA GLU A 32 8.43 0.84 29.90
C GLU A 32 8.36 2.16 29.10
N ALA A 33 7.30 2.35 28.30
CA ALA A 33 7.07 3.59 27.58
C ALA A 33 6.87 4.81 28.50
N PHE A 34 6.21 4.64 29.66
CA PHE A 34 6.05 5.72 30.64
C PHE A 34 7.38 6.16 31.24
N GLU A 35 8.34 5.25 31.43
CA GLU A 35 9.69 5.58 31.92
C GLU A 35 10.49 6.41 30.91
N GLU A 36 10.19 6.28 29.62
CA GLU A 36 10.82 7.04 28.53
C GLU A 36 10.08 8.35 28.20
N SER A 37 8.82 8.48 28.64
CA SER A 37 7.96 9.64 28.40
C SER A 37 8.38 10.84 29.27
N GLU A 38 8.30 12.05 28.71
CA GLU A 38 8.42 13.29 29.48
C GLU A 38 7.14 13.63 30.29
N TYR A 39 6.03 12.97 29.97
CA TYR A 39 4.73 13.11 30.60
C TYR A 39 4.46 11.98 31.61
N ASP A 40 3.82 12.33 32.73
CA ASP A 40 3.53 11.45 33.86
C ASP A 40 2.29 10.56 33.61
N TYR A 41 2.35 9.70 32.59
CA TYR A 41 1.34 8.66 32.36
C TYR A 41 1.46 7.54 33.39
N GLY A 42 0.34 6.89 33.70
CA GLY A 42 0.33 5.82 34.68
C GLY A 42 -0.88 4.91 34.58
N PHE A 43 -1.05 4.07 35.60
CA PHE A 43 -2.23 3.23 35.79
C PHE A 43 -2.88 3.51 37.14
N ASP A 44 -4.19 3.75 37.17
CA ASP A 44 -5.03 3.61 38.37
C ASP A 44 -5.78 2.27 38.31
N GLY A 45 -5.20 1.28 38.99
CA GLY A 45 -5.65 -0.11 38.87
C GLY A 45 -5.42 -0.63 37.46
N ASP A 46 -6.53 -0.87 36.74
CA ASP A 46 -6.53 -1.39 35.37
C ASP A 46 -6.71 -0.29 34.31
N VAL A 47 -6.94 0.97 34.73
CA VAL A 47 -7.20 2.11 33.86
C VAL A 47 -5.92 2.87 33.60
N MET A 48 -5.59 3.13 32.32
CA MET A 48 -4.49 4.02 31.97
C MET A 48 -4.92 5.47 32.17
N VAL A 49 -4.09 6.23 32.88
CA VAL A 49 -4.36 7.64 33.20
C VAL A 49 -3.31 8.55 32.60
N ASN A 50 -3.76 9.73 32.17
CA ASN A 50 -2.92 10.83 31.69
C ASN A 50 -2.27 11.58 32.89
N PRO A 51 -1.42 12.60 32.64
CA PRO A 51 -0.77 13.38 33.71
C PRO A 51 -1.72 14.15 34.63
N GLU A 52 -2.98 14.34 34.21
CA GLU A 52 -4.03 14.99 35.00
C GLU A 52 -4.77 13.98 35.91
N GLY A 53 -4.50 12.67 35.73
CA GLY A 53 -5.13 11.58 36.45
C GLY A 53 -6.45 11.11 35.83
N ASP A 54 -6.83 11.65 34.68
CA ASP A 54 -8.02 11.24 33.94
C ASP A 54 -7.71 10.02 33.07
N GLN A 55 -8.72 9.18 32.82
CA GLN A 55 -8.58 8.05 31.91
C GLN A 55 -8.14 8.55 30.53
N VAL A 56 -7.20 7.84 29.90
CA VAL A 56 -6.83 8.11 28.50
C VAL A 56 -8.02 7.76 27.61
N GLU A 57 -8.49 8.74 26.84
CA GLU A 57 -9.57 8.62 25.86
C GLU A 57 -9.02 8.94 24.47
N ILE A 58 -9.33 8.10 23.49
CA ILE A 58 -8.96 8.29 22.07
C ILE A 58 -10.11 7.85 21.15
N ASP A 59 -10.12 8.36 19.92
CA ASP A 59 -11.14 8.01 18.93
C ASP A 59 -10.57 7.10 17.83
N ILE A 60 -11.41 6.21 17.30
CA ILE A 60 -11.09 5.39 16.12
C ILE A 60 -12.16 5.55 15.04
N TYR A 61 -11.75 6.14 13.91
CA TYR A 61 -12.66 6.37 12.79
C TYR A 61 -12.81 5.13 11.91
N HIS A 62 -14.05 4.83 11.53
CA HIS A 62 -14.38 3.77 10.58
C HIS A 62 -15.40 4.24 9.54
N SER A 63 -15.46 3.53 8.41
CA SER A 63 -16.36 3.90 7.33
C SER A 63 -17.80 3.61 7.75
N ALA A 64 -18.68 4.61 7.64
CA ALA A 64 -20.12 4.47 7.87
C ALA A 64 -20.80 3.53 6.85
N ALA A 65 -20.13 3.22 5.74
CA ALA A 65 -20.63 2.33 4.69
C ALA A 65 -20.16 0.87 4.82
N SER A 66 -19.35 0.54 5.84
CA SER A 66 -18.75 -0.79 6.01
C SER A 66 -19.01 -1.35 7.40
N GLU A 67 -19.89 -2.35 7.50
CA GLU A 67 -20.11 -3.12 8.73
C GLU A 67 -18.83 -3.82 9.17
N THR A 68 -18.01 -4.31 8.23
CA THR A 68 -16.71 -4.93 8.54
C THR A 68 -15.77 -3.94 9.24
N ASN A 69 -15.69 -2.69 8.79
CA ASN A 69 -14.82 -1.69 9.43
C ASN A 69 -15.34 -1.31 10.81
N GLN A 70 -16.67 -1.24 10.98
CA GLN A 70 -17.28 -1.01 12.29
C GLN A 70 -16.89 -2.13 13.27
N LEU A 71 -17.11 -3.40 12.90
CA LEU A 71 -16.79 -4.54 13.76
C LEU A 71 -15.30 -4.61 14.09
N LEU A 72 -14.43 -4.28 13.13
CA LEU A 72 -12.99 -4.20 13.37
C LEU A 72 -12.65 -3.09 14.38
N ALA A 73 -13.22 -1.90 14.24
CA ALA A 73 -13.01 -0.78 15.16
C ALA A 73 -13.51 -1.11 16.58
N GLU A 74 -14.70 -1.71 16.70
CA GLU A 74 -15.26 -2.16 17.98
C GLU A 74 -14.41 -3.24 18.64
N PHE A 75 -13.83 -4.15 17.86
CA PHE A 75 -12.90 -5.17 18.36
C PHE A 75 -11.60 -4.53 18.87
N ILE A 76 -10.99 -3.63 18.10
CA ILE A 76 -9.78 -2.89 18.52
C ILE A 76 -10.05 -2.10 19.81
N ALA A 77 -11.19 -1.42 19.88
CA ALA A 77 -11.57 -0.66 21.06
C ALA A 77 -11.66 -1.54 22.31
N GLN A 78 -12.34 -2.68 22.21
CA GLN A 78 -12.43 -3.65 23.31
C GLN A 78 -11.07 -4.22 23.70
N GLU A 79 -10.19 -4.51 22.75
CA GLU A 79 -8.86 -5.03 23.03
C GLU A 79 -7.98 -4.01 23.77
N LEU A 80 -8.01 -2.74 23.35
CA LEU A 80 -7.27 -1.67 24.02
C LEU A 80 -7.85 -1.35 25.40
N GLU A 81 -9.17 -1.35 25.56
CA GLU A 81 -9.82 -1.15 26.85
C GLU A 81 -9.48 -2.30 27.82
N ASN A 82 -9.65 -3.55 27.41
CA ASN A 82 -9.41 -4.71 28.28
C ASN A 82 -7.94 -4.86 28.65
N ASN A 83 -7.03 -4.68 27.69
CA ASN A 83 -5.61 -4.96 27.91
C ASN A 83 -4.85 -3.74 28.44
N LEU A 84 -5.21 -2.52 28.04
CA LEU A 84 -4.50 -1.29 28.39
C LEU A 84 -5.33 -0.27 29.17
N GLY A 85 -6.64 -0.46 29.37
CA GLY A 85 -7.45 0.48 30.13
C GLY A 85 -7.65 1.84 29.44
N ILE A 86 -7.42 1.90 28.13
CA ILE A 86 -7.66 3.09 27.29
C ILE A 86 -9.12 3.06 26.85
N SER A 87 -9.85 4.16 27.04
CA SER A 87 -11.19 4.32 26.48
C SER A 87 -11.07 4.66 25.00
N VAL A 88 -11.59 3.78 24.13
CA VAL A 88 -11.52 3.97 22.68
C VAL A 88 -12.93 4.09 22.13
N THR A 89 -13.24 5.20 21.47
CA THR A 89 -14.58 5.46 20.92
C THR A 89 -14.61 5.20 19.41
N PRO A 90 -15.36 4.18 18.92
CA PRO A 90 -15.57 4.00 17.48
C PRO A 90 -16.48 5.08 16.90
N GLU A 91 -15.97 5.81 15.90
CA GLU A 91 -16.68 6.92 15.26
C GLU A 91 -16.95 6.63 13.77
N ALA A 92 -18.23 6.58 13.41
CA ALA A 92 -18.67 6.35 12.04
C ALA A 92 -18.56 7.63 11.22
N ILE A 93 -17.85 7.58 10.10
CA ILE A 93 -17.66 8.74 9.23
C ILE A 93 -17.81 8.40 7.74
N ASP A 94 -18.25 9.38 6.95
CA ASP A 94 -18.20 9.30 5.50
C ASP A 94 -16.75 9.32 5.01
N GLY A 95 -16.38 8.42 4.09
CA GLY A 95 -15.00 8.27 3.63
C GLY A 95 -14.46 9.51 2.90
N THR A 96 -15.31 10.26 2.20
CA THR A 96 -14.90 11.50 1.53
C THR A 96 -14.64 12.60 2.54
N ARG A 97 -15.52 12.72 3.54
CA ARG A 97 -15.31 13.65 4.66
C ARG A 97 -14.01 13.33 5.41
N PHE A 98 -13.80 12.07 5.81
CA PHE A 98 -12.58 11.66 6.50
C PHE A 98 -11.33 11.97 5.66
N SER A 99 -11.36 11.65 4.36
CA SER A 99 -10.25 11.95 3.44
C SER A 99 -9.89 13.43 3.39
N ASN A 100 -10.88 14.33 3.39
CA ASN A 100 -10.68 15.76 3.15
C ASN A 100 -10.43 16.56 4.42
N GLU A 101 -11.04 16.19 5.54
CA GLU A 101 -10.99 16.95 6.79
C GLU A 101 -9.93 16.41 7.75
N TYR A 102 -9.73 15.09 7.79
CA TYR A 102 -8.90 14.42 8.81
C TYR A 102 -7.62 13.83 8.23
N TYR A 103 -7.69 13.19 7.06
CA TYR A 103 -6.59 12.42 6.49
C TYR A 103 -5.65 13.23 5.58
N SER A 104 -6.15 14.34 5.02
CA SER A 104 -5.40 15.22 4.13
C SER A 104 -5.30 16.63 4.72
N GLY A 105 -4.22 17.33 4.40
CA GLY A 105 -4.04 18.75 4.71
C GLY A 105 -3.77 19.59 3.47
N ASP A 106 -3.80 20.91 3.63
CA ASP A 106 -3.39 21.84 2.57
C ASP A 106 -1.86 21.83 2.45
N PRO A 107 -1.28 21.58 1.27
CA PRO A 107 0.17 21.51 1.13
C PRO A 107 0.84 22.88 1.38
N GLU A 108 1.61 22.98 2.46
CA GLU A 108 2.34 24.21 2.85
C GLU A 108 3.85 24.09 2.62
N GLY A 109 4.40 22.88 2.73
CA GLY A 109 5.83 22.62 2.62
C GLY A 109 6.60 23.12 3.84
N GLY A 110 7.92 23.27 3.68
CA GLY A 110 8.81 23.76 4.73
C GLY A 110 9.90 22.77 5.09
N THR A 111 10.55 23.02 6.23
CA THR A 111 11.67 22.21 6.72
C THR A 111 11.46 21.82 8.19
N ASP A 112 12.03 20.69 8.57
CA ASP A 112 12.09 20.23 9.96
C ASP A 112 13.34 19.39 10.20
N THR A 113 13.68 19.15 11.46
CA THR A 113 14.81 18.31 11.84
C THR A 113 14.35 16.88 12.09
N VAL A 114 14.82 15.94 11.27
CA VAL A 114 14.54 14.50 11.40
C VAL A 114 15.86 13.80 11.69
N ASN A 115 15.94 13.07 12.80
CA ASN A 115 17.16 12.37 13.24
C ASN A 115 18.43 13.25 13.31
N GLY A 116 18.25 14.56 13.56
CA GLY A 116 19.35 15.53 13.63
C GLY A 116 19.75 16.14 12.28
N GLU A 117 19.04 15.81 11.20
CA GLU A 117 19.27 16.33 9.86
C GLU A 117 18.10 17.20 9.39
N GLU A 118 18.38 18.25 8.62
CA GLU A 118 17.35 19.12 8.06
C GLU A 118 16.72 18.45 6.83
N VAL A 119 15.41 18.20 6.88
CA VAL A 119 14.61 17.61 5.80
C VAL A 119 13.69 18.68 5.23
N GLU A 120 13.59 18.75 3.90
CA GLU A 120 12.74 19.71 3.18
C GLU A 120 11.57 19.01 2.48
N TRP A 121 10.37 19.59 2.62
CA TRP A 121 9.18 19.28 1.83
C TRP A 121 9.08 20.29 0.68
N SER A 122 9.82 20.03 -0.39
CA SER A 122 9.93 20.95 -1.54
C SER A 122 8.71 20.95 -2.47
N ASN A 123 8.00 19.81 -2.55
CA ASN A 123 6.79 19.67 -3.36
C ASN A 123 5.78 18.72 -2.67
N PRO A 124 5.22 19.13 -1.51
CA PRO A 124 4.32 18.29 -0.73
C PRO A 124 2.99 18.03 -1.44
N GLY A 125 2.37 16.90 -1.11
CA GLY A 125 1.02 16.55 -1.51
C GLY A 125 0.06 16.60 -0.32
N PRO A 126 -1.27 16.53 -0.53
CA PRO A 126 -2.24 16.61 0.55
C PRO A 126 -2.10 15.53 1.63
N ARG A 127 -1.51 14.38 1.29
CA ARG A 127 -1.27 13.24 2.21
C ARG A 127 0.10 13.30 2.89
N ASN A 128 0.86 14.35 2.65
CA ASN A 128 2.06 14.74 3.40
C ASN A 128 2.29 16.24 3.16
N PRO A 129 1.44 17.10 3.75
CA PRO A 129 1.34 18.52 3.38
C PRO A 129 2.58 19.35 3.79
N GLY A 130 3.42 18.81 4.67
CA GLY A 130 4.59 19.49 5.20
C GLY A 130 5.15 18.75 6.42
N PRO A 131 6.06 19.37 7.18
CA PRO A 131 6.54 18.84 8.46
C PRO A 131 5.41 18.71 9.49
N ARG A 132 5.65 18.03 10.62
CA ARG A 132 4.65 17.76 11.69
C ARG A 132 3.91 18.97 12.25
N SER A 133 4.41 20.19 12.03
CA SER A 133 3.72 21.44 12.37
C SER A 133 2.57 21.78 11.41
N VAL A 134 2.55 21.19 10.21
CA VAL A 134 1.50 21.28 9.20
C VAL A 134 0.60 20.06 9.35
N THR A 135 -0.68 20.29 9.66
CA THR A 135 -1.63 19.23 10.02
C THR A 135 -2.87 19.30 9.13
N SER A 136 -3.70 18.25 9.17
CA SER A 136 -5.04 18.26 8.59
C SER A 136 -5.95 19.27 9.31
N ASN A 137 -7.13 19.51 8.75
CA ASN A 137 -8.09 20.46 9.32
C ASN A 137 -8.64 20.00 10.68
N GLU A 138 -8.74 18.69 10.88
CA GLU A 138 -9.28 18.06 12.08
C GLU A 138 -8.33 17.00 12.61
N ALA A 139 -8.18 16.95 13.94
CA ALA A 139 -7.37 15.95 14.63
C ALA A 139 -8.05 14.57 14.64
N TRP A 140 -7.24 13.51 14.67
CA TRP A 140 -7.68 12.12 14.81
C TRP A 140 -6.56 11.28 15.41
N ASP A 141 -6.93 10.22 16.14
CA ASP A 141 -5.97 9.32 16.80
C ASP A 141 -5.76 8.03 16.00
N MET A 142 -6.85 7.33 15.63
CA MET A 142 -6.80 6.07 14.90
C MET A 142 -7.83 6.00 13.78
N SER A 143 -7.56 5.17 12.78
CA SER A 143 -8.50 4.93 11.68
C SER A 143 -8.32 3.55 11.07
N VAL A 144 -9.44 2.94 10.70
CA VAL A 144 -9.50 1.73 9.86
C VAL A 144 -10.27 2.01 8.57
N ASN A 145 -10.34 3.26 8.13
CA ASN A 145 -11.04 3.65 6.89
C ASN A 145 -10.33 3.18 5.62
N PHE A 146 -9.00 3.11 5.62
CA PHE A 146 -8.21 2.86 4.43
C PHE A 146 -7.29 1.65 4.61
N GLY A 147 -7.30 0.77 3.61
CA GLY A 147 -6.26 -0.22 3.40
C GLY A 147 -5.19 0.31 2.45
N LEU A 148 -3.93 0.02 2.71
CA LEU A 148 -2.82 0.34 1.82
C LEU A 148 -2.42 -0.90 1.04
N ASN A 149 -2.25 -0.75 -0.28
CA ASN A 149 -1.64 -1.79 -1.10
C ASN A 149 -0.12 -1.67 -0.95
N THR A 150 0.51 -2.70 -0.37
CA THR A 150 1.97 -2.76 -0.16
C THR A 150 2.73 -3.30 -1.37
N TYR A 151 2.06 -3.48 -2.52
CA TYR A 151 2.64 -3.87 -3.81
C TYR A 151 3.60 -5.06 -3.72
N PRO A 152 3.11 -6.27 -3.36
CA PRO A 152 3.99 -7.42 -3.10
C PRO A 152 4.82 -7.85 -4.33
N LEU A 153 4.37 -7.52 -5.54
CA LEU A 153 5.10 -7.82 -6.79
C LEU A 153 6.16 -6.77 -7.15
N ASN A 154 6.02 -5.54 -6.64
CA ASN A 154 7.00 -4.47 -6.80
C ASN A 154 7.20 -3.74 -5.47
N PRO A 155 7.95 -4.33 -4.53
CA PRO A 155 8.08 -3.78 -3.18
C PRO A 155 8.75 -2.40 -3.18
N LEU A 156 9.51 -2.01 -4.22
CA LEU A 156 10.06 -0.65 -4.39
C LEU A 156 8.98 0.43 -4.37
N THR A 157 7.74 0.13 -4.77
CA THR A 157 6.65 1.10 -4.68
C THR A 157 6.38 1.58 -3.24
N ASN A 158 6.79 0.81 -2.22
CA ASN A 158 6.70 1.22 -0.82
C ASN A 158 7.52 2.48 -0.49
N GLN A 159 8.44 2.90 -1.34
CA GLN A 159 9.16 4.18 -1.19
C GLN A 159 8.17 5.36 -1.11
N THR A 160 7.01 5.25 -1.76
CA THR A 160 5.92 6.24 -1.70
C THR A 160 5.45 6.51 -0.26
N PHE A 161 5.51 5.49 0.60
CA PHE A 161 5.01 5.53 1.97
C PHE A 161 6.12 5.76 3.00
N PHE A 162 7.34 5.28 2.73
CA PHE A 162 8.35 5.09 3.75
C PHE A 162 9.75 5.63 3.41
N ASP A 163 9.99 6.16 2.20
CA ASP A 163 11.30 6.72 1.81
C ASP A 163 11.50 8.11 2.42
N GLY A 164 11.69 8.15 3.74
CA GLY A 164 11.89 9.36 4.51
C GLY A 164 10.60 10.02 5.03
N ALA A 165 10.77 11.05 5.85
CA ALA A 165 9.67 11.81 6.44
C ALA A 165 8.85 12.61 5.39
N ASN A 166 9.50 12.99 4.29
CA ASN A 166 8.92 13.75 3.18
C ASN A 166 8.40 12.84 2.04
N ALA A 167 8.26 11.53 2.28
CA ALA A 167 7.65 10.59 1.33
C ALA A 167 6.26 11.07 0.89
N ASN A 168 5.88 10.82 -0.36
CA ASN A 168 4.68 11.42 -0.97
C ASN A 168 3.35 11.05 -0.24
N PHE A 169 3.33 9.94 0.49
CA PHE A 169 2.18 9.49 1.26
C PHE A 169 2.59 9.24 2.72
N ASN A 170 2.29 10.19 3.60
CA ASN A 170 2.58 10.11 5.04
C ASN A 170 1.52 10.82 5.91
N PRO A 171 0.25 10.37 5.85
CA PRO A 171 -0.86 11.02 6.55
C PRO A 171 -0.78 10.88 8.08
N VAL A 172 0.06 9.98 8.59
CA VAL A 172 0.31 9.76 10.02
C VAL A 172 1.49 10.59 10.56
N GLY A 173 2.16 11.39 9.70
CA GLY A 173 3.30 12.21 10.12
C GLY A 173 4.49 11.39 10.63
N TYR A 174 4.72 10.20 10.08
CA TYR A 174 5.77 9.28 10.50
C TYR A 174 7.16 9.80 10.13
N TYR A 175 8.06 9.88 11.11
CA TYR A 175 9.47 10.21 10.94
C TYR A 175 10.29 8.96 11.25
N PRO A 176 10.77 8.21 10.24
CA PRO A 176 11.55 6.99 10.45
C PRO A 176 12.75 7.24 11.37
N GLN A 177 13.00 6.39 12.36
CA GLN A 177 14.16 6.50 13.27
C GLN A 177 15.38 5.68 12.81
N PHE A 178 15.29 5.09 11.62
CA PHE A 178 16.37 4.38 10.94
C PHE A 178 16.68 5.02 9.58
N ASP A 179 17.85 4.69 9.03
CA ASP A 179 18.30 5.17 7.73
C ASP A 179 17.57 4.44 6.59
N VAL A 180 16.29 4.79 6.42
CA VAL A 180 15.40 4.19 5.43
C VAL A 180 15.78 4.59 4.00
N GLU A 181 16.31 5.80 3.80
CA GLU A 181 16.72 6.31 2.50
C GLU A 181 17.88 5.48 1.94
N SER A 182 18.89 5.16 2.76
CA SER A 182 19.97 4.26 2.35
C SER A 182 19.48 2.86 2.02
N LEU A 183 18.44 2.36 2.70
CA LEU A 183 17.88 1.04 2.41
C LEU A 183 17.08 1.03 1.10
N PHE A 184 16.29 2.06 0.81
CA PHE A 184 15.62 2.19 -0.48
C PHE A 184 16.63 2.42 -1.61
N GLU A 185 17.71 3.16 -1.38
CA GLU A 185 18.77 3.32 -2.37
C GLU A 185 19.48 1.99 -2.68
N GLN A 186 19.79 1.19 -1.65
CA GLN A 186 20.29 -0.18 -1.84
C GLN A 186 19.31 -1.04 -2.65
N ALA A 187 18.02 -0.96 -2.34
CA ALA A 187 17.00 -1.69 -3.07
C ALA A 187 16.90 -1.25 -4.55
N ARG A 188 17.07 0.04 -4.84
CA ARG A 188 17.09 0.60 -6.21
C ARG A 188 18.32 0.17 -7.00
N GLN A 189 19.48 0.11 -6.36
CA GLN A 189 20.76 -0.29 -6.98
C GLN A 189 20.97 -1.80 -7.03
N ALA A 190 20.06 -2.59 -6.46
CA ALA A 190 20.17 -4.04 -6.43
C ALA A 190 20.18 -4.63 -7.85
N THR A 191 21.17 -5.48 -8.13
CA THR A 191 21.32 -6.16 -9.43
C THR A 191 20.82 -7.60 -9.39
N SER A 192 20.35 -8.04 -8.23
CA SER A 192 19.81 -9.39 -8.00
C SER A 192 18.60 -9.40 -7.08
N ARG A 193 17.80 -10.47 -7.20
CA ARG A 193 16.61 -10.69 -6.34
C ARG A 193 16.95 -10.89 -4.87
N ASP A 194 18.16 -11.36 -4.56
CA ASP A 194 18.57 -11.58 -3.16
C ASP A 194 19.01 -10.26 -2.50
N GLU A 195 19.68 -9.38 -3.24
CA GLU A 195 20.04 -8.03 -2.76
C GLU A 195 18.80 -7.18 -2.44
N ILE A 196 17.83 -7.12 -3.36
CA ILE A 196 16.57 -6.41 -3.11
C ILE A 196 15.80 -7.03 -1.95
N ARG A 197 15.79 -8.38 -1.82
CA ARG A 197 15.12 -9.06 -0.71
C ARG A 197 15.74 -8.66 0.63
N GLN A 198 17.07 -8.61 0.73
CA GLN A 198 17.75 -8.23 1.96
C GLN A 198 17.38 -6.80 2.39
N ALA A 199 17.41 -5.83 1.46
CA ALA A 199 17.03 -4.45 1.75
C ALA A 199 15.59 -4.36 2.30
N PHE A 200 14.64 -5.08 1.69
CA PHE A 200 13.25 -5.09 2.16
C PHE A 200 13.04 -5.83 3.48
N VAL A 201 13.83 -6.87 3.77
CA VAL A 201 13.82 -7.51 5.10
C VAL A 201 14.18 -6.49 6.18
N ASP A 202 15.22 -5.68 5.96
CA ASP A 202 15.66 -4.67 6.92
C ASP A 202 14.65 -3.51 7.03
N ILE A 203 14.08 -3.06 5.92
CA ILE A 203 13.00 -2.05 5.92
C ILE A 203 11.80 -2.55 6.74
N PHE A 204 11.28 -3.74 6.42
CA PHE A 204 10.08 -4.25 7.10
C PHE A 204 10.35 -4.61 8.56
N ALA A 205 11.55 -5.06 8.91
CA ALA A 205 11.90 -5.33 10.31
C ALA A 205 11.90 -4.04 11.14
N ASN A 206 12.40 -2.93 10.60
CA ASN A 206 12.36 -1.64 11.29
C ASN A 206 10.94 -1.05 11.33
N LEU A 207 10.19 -1.10 10.23
CA LEU A 207 8.78 -0.68 10.24
C LEU A 207 7.94 -1.49 11.24
N ALA A 208 8.21 -2.79 11.40
CA ALA A 208 7.54 -3.61 12.39
C ALA A 208 7.90 -3.23 13.83
N ARG A 209 9.08 -2.65 14.08
CA ARG A 209 9.48 -2.13 15.41
C ARG A 209 8.87 -0.76 15.69
N GLU A 210 8.87 0.13 14.70
CA GLU A 210 8.38 1.51 14.85
C GLU A 210 6.85 1.62 14.75
N GLN A 211 6.20 0.62 14.14
CA GLN A 211 4.73 0.48 14.04
C GLN A 211 3.97 1.75 13.59
N PRO A 212 4.41 2.49 12.55
CA PRO A 212 3.65 3.66 12.07
C PRO A 212 2.28 3.30 11.50
N TYR A 213 2.13 2.04 11.07
CA TYR A 213 0.88 1.42 10.69
C TYR A 213 0.80 0.05 11.34
N ILE A 214 -0.35 -0.28 11.93
CA ILE A 214 -0.60 -1.61 12.50
C ILE A 214 -1.22 -2.47 11.40
N MET A 215 -0.43 -3.41 10.85
CA MET A 215 -0.88 -4.32 9.78
C MET A 215 -1.75 -5.43 10.36
N LEU A 216 -3.07 -5.17 10.47
CA LEU A 216 -4.01 -6.08 11.13
C LEU A 216 -4.48 -7.24 10.23
N THR A 217 -4.69 -6.98 8.95
CA THR A 217 -5.23 -7.97 8.01
C THR A 217 -4.51 -7.91 6.67
N LEU A 218 -4.06 -9.08 6.20
CA LEU A 218 -3.64 -9.30 4.82
C LEU A 218 -4.73 -10.15 4.17
N GLY A 219 -5.74 -9.47 3.61
CA GLY A 219 -6.84 -10.15 2.94
C GLY A 219 -6.39 -10.78 1.62
N ASP A 220 -7.00 -11.90 1.26
CA ASP A 220 -6.95 -12.48 -0.07
C ASP A 220 -8.28 -12.29 -0.79
N ASP A 221 -8.23 -11.95 -2.08
CA ASP A 221 -9.42 -11.91 -2.90
C ASP A 221 -9.72 -13.32 -3.43
N ILE A 222 -10.88 -13.86 -3.04
CA ILE A 222 -11.40 -15.09 -3.64
C ILE A 222 -12.17 -14.72 -4.90
N ILE A 223 -11.55 -14.92 -6.05
CA ILE A 223 -12.16 -14.66 -7.35
C ILE A 223 -13.02 -15.86 -7.75
N GLY A 224 -14.32 -15.62 -7.90
CA GLY A 224 -15.27 -16.60 -8.43
C GLY A 224 -15.36 -16.54 -9.95
N TYR A 225 -15.17 -17.68 -10.62
CA TYR A 225 -15.36 -17.80 -12.07
C TYR A 225 -16.69 -18.49 -12.40
N ASN A 226 -17.30 -18.12 -13.52
CA ASN A 226 -18.38 -18.90 -14.10
C ASN A 226 -17.81 -20.25 -14.57
N PRO A 227 -18.33 -21.41 -14.12
CA PRO A 227 -17.79 -22.72 -14.49
C PRO A 227 -17.88 -23.04 -16.00
N ASP A 228 -18.72 -22.33 -16.76
CA ASP A 228 -18.83 -22.49 -18.21
C ASP A 228 -17.75 -21.70 -18.97
N LEU A 229 -16.96 -20.90 -18.27
CA LEU A 229 -15.89 -20.08 -18.83
C LEU A 229 -14.59 -20.90 -18.92
N THR A 230 -14.05 -21.01 -20.13
CA THR A 230 -12.76 -21.61 -20.44
C THR A 230 -11.74 -20.50 -20.68
N GLY A 231 -10.59 -20.57 -20.02
CA GLY A 231 -9.51 -19.60 -20.15
C GLY A 231 -8.36 -19.91 -19.19
N PRO A 232 -7.23 -19.20 -19.30
CA PRO A 232 -6.10 -19.39 -18.40
C PRO A 232 -6.46 -18.91 -16.99
N ILE A 233 -6.30 -19.78 -15.99
CA ILE A 233 -6.46 -19.37 -14.59
C ILE A 233 -5.13 -18.74 -14.15
N GLU A 234 -5.13 -17.43 -14.06
CA GLU A 234 -3.94 -16.66 -13.70
C GLU A 234 -3.67 -16.75 -12.19
N ASN A 235 -2.39 -16.84 -11.80
CA ASN A 235 -2.00 -16.69 -10.39
C ASN A 235 -2.23 -15.26 -9.86
N PHE A 236 -2.35 -14.29 -10.77
CA PHE A 236 -2.63 -12.89 -10.49
C PHE A 236 -3.38 -12.34 -11.69
N SER A 237 -4.55 -11.71 -11.48
CA SER A 237 -5.46 -11.25 -12.54
C SER A 237 -4.90 -10.06 -13.34
N ASN A 238 -3.82 -10.28 -14.08
CA ASN A 238 -3.18 -9.28 -14.95
C ASN A 238 -3.75 -9.28 -16.37
N GLY A 239 -4.66 -10.22 -16.68
CA GLY A 239 -5.38 -10.24 -17.95
C GLY A 239 -4.48 -10.48 -19.15
N TRP A 240 -3.35 -11.16 -18.95
CA TRP A 240 -2.33 -11.34 -20.00
C TRP A 240 -2.85 -12.05 -21.24
N ASP A 241 -3.86 -12.90 -21.07
CA ASP A 241 -4.55 -13.60 -22.16
C ASP A 241 -6.07 -13.52 -21.99
N LEU A 242 -6.56 -12.29 -21.77
CA LEU A 242 -8.00 -11.97 -21.85
C LEU A 242 -8.69 -12.55 -23.10
N PRO A 243 -8.08 -12.55 -24.31
CA PRO A 243 -8.71 -13.10 -25.50
C PRO A 243 -8.93 -14.62 -25.48
N ALA A 244 -8.17 -15.39 -24.70
CA ALA A 244 -8.38 -16.84 -24.58
C ALA A 244 -9.61 -17.21 -23.74
N TRP A 245 -10.15 -16.26 -22.96
CA TRP A 245 -11.37 -16.50 -22.18
C TRP A 245 -12.60 -16.57 -23.09
N HIS A 246 -13.29 -17.72 -23.09
CA HIS A 246 -14.51 -17.95 -23.87
C HIS A 246 -15.50 -18.86 -23.14
N ILE A 247 -16.77 -18.83 -23.54
CA ILE A 247 -17.76 -19.88 -23.22
C ILE A 247 -17.90 -20.74 -24.48
N ASP A 248 -17.90 -22.06 -24.35
CA ASP A 248 -17.92 -23.05 -25.46
C ASP A 248 -19.15 -23.00 -26.38
N ASP A 249 -19.97 -21.94 -26.36
CA ASP A 249 -20.99 -21.69 -27.37
C ASP A 249 -20.35 -20.96 -28.57
N PRO A 250 -20.15 -21.62 -29.73
CA PRO A 250 -19.45 -21.04 -30.89
C PRO A 250 -20.22 -19.91 -31.59
N SER A 251 -21.33 -19.43 -31.00
CA SER A 251 -22.14 -18.33 -31.52
C SER A 251 -21.87 -16.97 -30.87
N VAL A 252 -20.85 -16.84 -30.01
CA VAL A 252 -20.49 -15.53 -29.44
C VAL A 252 -19.96 -14.59 -30.54
N SER A 253 -20.87 -13.82 -31.12
CA SER A 253 -20.59 -12.65 -31.93
C SER A 253 -21.29 -11.46 -31.27
N GLY A 254 -20.55 -10.43 -30.87
CA GLY A 254 -21.10 -9.24 -30.20
C GLY A 254 -20.04 -8.44 -29.44
N SER A 255 -20.42 -7.29 -28.92
CA SER A 255 -19.61 -6.49 -27.99
C SER A 255 -19.62 -7.12 -26.59
N TYR A 256 -18.44 -7.22 -25.96
CA TYR A 256 -18.34 -7.56 -24.55
C TYR A 256 -18.65 -6.33 -23.70
N ASP A 257 -19.76 -6.36 -22.97
CA ASP A 257 -20.11 -5.31 -22.02
C ASP A 257 -19.52 -5.64 -20.65
N THR A 258 -18.63 -4.79 -20.15
CA THR A 258 -18.13 -4.89 -18.78
C THR A 258 -18.72 -3.77 -17.97
N VAL A 259 -19.38 -4.14 -16.89
CA VAL A 259 -20.00 -3.20 -15.96
C VAL A 259 -18.98 -2.88 -14.88
N THR A 260 -18.59 -1.62 -14.79
CA THR A 260 -17.80 -1.10 -13.68
C THR A 260 -18.73 -0.38 -12.69
N GLY A 261 -18.42 -0.47 -11.41
CA GLY A 261 -19.21 0.15 -10.33
C GLY A 261 -19.11 1.68 -10.28
N ALA A 262 -18.22 2.29 -11.06
CA ALA A 262 -17.98 3.73 -11.07
C ALA A 262 -17.82 4.31 -12.49
N SER A 263 -18.19 5.57 -12.68
CA SER A 263 -17.97 6.32 -13.92
C SER A 263 -16.54 6.82 -14.02
N PHE A 264 -15.93 6.78 -15.21
CA PHE A 264 -14.57 7.29 -15.44
C PHE A 264 -14.53 8.81 -15.48
N ASN A 265 -13.55 9.42 -14.80
CA ASN A 265 -13.32 10.86 -14.89
C ASN A 265 -12.49 11.25 -16.13
N THR A 266 -11.63 10.35 -16.61
CA THR A 266 -10.81 10.52 -17.82
C THR A 266 -10.49 9.17 -18.46
N LEU A 267 -10.42 9.12 -19.79
CA LEU A 267 -9.91 7.98 -20.57
C LEU A 267 -8.58 8.33 -21.27
N ASN A 268 -7.90 9.39 -20.82
CA ASN A 268 -6.63 9.77 -21.40
C ASN A 268 -5.50 8.90 -20.83
N PRO A 269 -4.84 8.04 -21.65
CA PRO A 269 -3.79 7.13 -21.17
C PRO A 269 -2.59 7.83 -20.52
N LEU A 270 -2.32 9.10 -20.89
CA LEU A 270 -1.17 9.85 -20.38
C LEU A 270 -1.44 10.55 -19.05
N TYR A 271 -2.71 10.77 -18.69
CA TYR A 271 -3.10 11.55 -17.51
C TYR A 271 -4.07 10.81 -16.59
N ASN A 272 -4.34 9.54 -16.87
CA ASN A 272 -5.18 8.71 -16.02
C ASN A 272 -4.39 8.23 -14.80
N ASN A 273 -4.96 8.46 -13.61
CA ASN A 273 -4.47 7.95 -12.33
C ASN A 273 -5.52 7.09 -11.59
N GLU A 274 -6.62 6.74 -12.26
CA GLU A 274 -7.72 5.94 -11.73
C GLU A 274 -7.63 4.48 -12.24
N SER A 275 -7.64 3.53 -11.31
CA SER A 275 -7.53 2.08 -11.61
C SER A 275 -8.64 1.59 -12.55
N GLY A 276 -9.89 2.00 -12.34
CA GLY A 276 -11.02 1.57 -13.17
C GLY A 276 -10.93 2.05 -14.62
N ALA A 277 -10.45 3.27 -14.85
CA ALA A 277 -10.24 3.81 -16.19
C ALA A 277 -9.05 3.14 -16.90
N GLY A 278 -8.06 2.61 -16.18
CA GLY A 278 -6.94 1.85 -16.73
C GLY A 278 -7.42 0.64 -17.53
N THR A 279 -8.28 -0.19 -16.92
CA THR A 279 -8.88 -1.35 -17.60
C THR A 279 -9.71 -0.98 -18.85
N ALA A 280 -10.34 0.20 -18.87
CA ALA A 280 -11.07 0.67 -20.03
C ALA A 280 -10.13 1.14 -21.16
N ILE A 281 -9.02 1.77 -20.80
CA ILE A 281 -7.97 2.23 -21.72
C ILE A 281 -7.22 1.03 -22.32
N GLU A 282 -6.91 0.01 -21.53
CA GLU A 282 -6.27 -1.24 -21.97
C GLU A 282 -7.08 -2.01 -23.02
N ARG A 283 -8.40 -1.76 -23.13
CA ARG A 283 -9.22 -2.32 -24.22
C ARG A 283 -9.06 -1.61 -25.55
N ALA A 284 -8.56 -0.38 -25.52
CA ALA A 284 -8.40 0.47 -26.70
C ALA A 284 -6.95 0.57 -27.15
N ILE A 285 -6.00 0.04 -26.37
CA ILE A 285 -4.56 0.11 -26.64
C ILE A 285 -3.96 -1.28 -26.46
N ASP A 286 -3.24 -1.76 -27.48
CA ASP A 286 -2.49 -3.01 -27.39
C ASP A 286 -1.22 -2.79 -26.52
N PRO A 287 -1.05 -3.52 -25.40
CA PRO A 287 0.12 -3.33 -24.54
C PRO A 287 1.39 -3.85 -25.22
N GLY A 288 2.53 -3.23 -24.91
CA GLY A 288 3.81 -3.62 -25.47
C GLY A 288 4.33 -4.97 -24.97
N TYR A 289 3.99 -5.33 -23.73
CA TYR A 289 4.31 -6.61 -23.09
C TYR A 289 3.32 -6.86 -21.94
N THR A 290 3.34 -8.07 -21.39
CA THR A 290 2.62 -8.47 -20.18
C THR A 290 3.44 -9.51 -19.39
N PHE A 291 2.86 -10.13 -18.37
CA PHE A 291 3.45 -11.26 -17.64
C PHE A 291 2.53 -12.47 -17.73
N ASP A 292 3.07 -13.65 -17.97
CA ASP A 292 2.27 -14.86 -18.10
C ASP A 292 1.75 -15.39 -16.75
N GLU A 293 1.07 -16.53 -16.78
CA GLU A 293 0.57 -17.25 -15.60
C GLU A 293 1.65 -17.60 -14.55
N ASN A 294 2.92 -17.64 -14.97
CA ASN A 294 4.09 -17.89 -14.11
C ASN A 294 4.78 -16.61 -13.65
N GLN A 295 4.20 -15.43 -13.94
CA GLN A 295 4.80 -14.12 -13.72
C GLN A 295 6.12 -13.93 -14.47
N GLU A 296 6.30 -14.65 -15.58
CA GLU A 296 7.44 -14.47 -16.47
C GLU A 296 7.07 -13.43 -17.54
N TYR A 297 8.06 -12.61 -17.91
CA TYR A 297 7.88 -11.61 -18.96
C TYR A 297 7.35 -12.27 -20.25
N PHE A 298 6.26 -11.71 -20.78
CA PHE A 298 5.64 -12.16 -22.01
C PHE A 298 5.59 -11.01 -23.04
N PRO A 299 6.37 -11.07 -24.13
CA PRO A 299 6.41 -10.01 -25.11
C PRO A 299 5.12 -9.99 -25.94
N LEU A 300 4.56 -8.80 -26.16
CA LEU A 300 3.39 -8.59 -27.04
C LEU A 300 3.82 -7.86 -28.32
N LEU A 301 4.16 -6.57 -28.24
CA LEU A 301 4.61 -5.78 -29.38
C LEU A 301 6.13 -5.77 -29.55
N TYR A 302 6.88 -5.85 -28.47
CA TYR A 302 8.35 -5.83 -28.48
C TYR A 302 8.93 -6.81 -27.47
N ASP A 303 10.15 -7.24 -27.73
CA ASP A 303 11.05 -7.84 -26.75
C ASP A 303 11.81 -6.75 -26.00
N MET A 304 12.03 -6.93 -24.70
CA MET A 304 12.70 -5.96 -23.84
C MET A 304 13.96 -6.57 -23.24
N SER A 305 15.08 -5.86 -23.35
CA SER A 305 16.36 -6.29 -22.78
C SER A 305 17.13 -5.13 -22.16
N THR A 306 17.98 -5.43 -21.18
CA THR A 306 18.89 -4.47 -20.56
C THR A 306 20.18 -5.17 -20.14
N GLU A 307 21.30 -4.48 -20.24
CA GLU A 307 22.60 -5.00 -19.79
C GLU A 307 22.91 -4.62 -18.34
N ASP A 308 22.40 -3.46 -17.89
CA ASP A 308 22.75 -2.81 -16.63
C ASP A 308 21.54 -2.41 -15.78
N GLY A 309 20.32 -2.58 -16.28
CA GLY A 309 19.08 -2.13 -15.64
C GLY A 309 18.80 -0.63 -15.82
N GLU A 310 19.73 0.14 -16.38
CA GLU A 310 19.62 1.59 -16.59
C GLU A 310 19.15 1.90 -18.00
N VAL A 311 19.69 1.21 -19.00
CA VAL A 311 19.32 1.37 -20.41
C VAL A 311 18.54 0.15 -20.88
N TRP A 312 17.31 0.40 -21.32
CA TRP A 312 16.41 -0.63 -21.84
C TRP A 312 16.31 -0.52 -23.36
N THR A 313 16.57 -1.64 -24.04
CA THR A 313 16.41 -1.79 -25.48
C THR A 313 15.12 -2.55 -25.76
N PHE A 314 14.27 -1.95 -26.59
CA PHE A 314 13.00 -2.51 -27.04
C PHE A 314 13.11 -2.90 -28.52
N GLU A 315 13.02 -4.20 -28.82
CA GLU A 315 13.05 -4.71 -30.19
C GLU A 315 11.63 -5.07 -30.62
N LEU A 316 11.05 -4.29 -31.53
CA LEU A 316 9.72 -4.56 -32.06
C LEU A 316 9.69 -5.91 -32.79
N ARG A 317 8.66 -6.70 -32.52
CA ARG A 317 8.50 -8.00 -33.14
C ARG A 317 8.02 -7.84 -34.58
N ASP A 318 8.52 -8.72 -35.44
CA ASP A 318 8.18 -8.69 -36.86
C ASP A 318 6.72 -9.07 -37.13
N ASN A 319 6.17 -8.50 -38.20
CA ASN A 319 4.85 -8.84 -38.77
C ASN A 319 3.65 -8.54 -37.86
N LEU A 320 3.81 -7.64 -36.89
CA LEU A 320 2.69 -7.14 -36.10
C LEU A 320 1.81 -6.19 -36.93
N GLN A 321 0.49 -6.32 -36.77
CA GLN A 321 -0.50 -5.42 -37.37
C GLN A 321 -1.50 -4.99 -36.31
N PHE A 322 -1.72 -3.68 -36.20
CA PHE A 322 -2.90 -3.16 -35.53
C PHE A 322 -4.16 -3.57 -36.31
N SER A 323 -5.29 -3.54 -35.63
CA SER A 323 -6.59 -3.76 -36.29
C SER A 323 -6.81 -2.77 -37.46
N GLU A 324 -7.62 -3.17 -38.44
CA GLU A 324 -8.00 -2.26 -39.53
C GLU A 324 -8.66 -0.98 -38.97
N PRO A 325 -8.31 0.22 -39.47
CA PRO A 325 -7.50 0.52 -40.65
C PRO A 325 -6.02 0.87 -40.36
N TYR A 326 -5.49 0.55 -39.18
CA TYR A 326 -4.25 1.13 -38.66
C TYR A 326 -2.97 0.49 -39.20
N GLY A 327 -3.03 -0.75 -39.72
CA GLY A 327 -1.94 -1.33 -40.50
C GLY A 327 -0.79 -1.91 -39.68
N GLN A 328 0.40 -1.98 -40.27
CA GLN A 328 1.58 -2.62 -39.66
C GLN A 328 2.12 -1.80 -38.48
N VAL A 329 2.51 -2.47 -37.39
CA VAL A 329 3.23 -1.85 -36.28
C VAL A 329 4.70 -1.69 -36.65
N THR A 330 5.23 -0.49 -36.49
CA THR A 330 6.60 -0.10 -36.81
C THR A 330 7.21 0.76 -35.71
N ALA A 331 8.51 1.00 -35.78
CA ALA A 331 9.20 1.88 -34.83
C ALA A 331 8.72 3.34 -34.91
N GLU A 332 8.04 3.74 -35.99
CA GLU A 332 7.49 5.10 -36.12
C GLU A 332 6.21 5.30 -35.30
N ASP A 333 5.64 4.22 -34.76
CA ASP A 333 4.40 4.25 -33.96
C ASP A 333 4.65 4.52 -32.46
N PHE A 334 5.92 4.63 -32.03
CA PHE A 334 6.37 4.88 -30.65
C PHE A 334 7.22 6.16 -30.56
#